data_AF-A0A938LY58-F1
#
_entry.id   AF-A0A938LY58-F1
#
_cell.length_a   1.000
_cell.length_b   1.000
_cell.length_c   1.000
_cell.angle_alpha   90.00
_cell.angle_beta   90.00
_cell.angle_gamma   90.00
#
_symmetry.space_group_name_H-M   'P 1'
#
loop_
_entity.id
_entity.type
_entity.pdbx_description
1 polymer ?
#
loop_
_entity_poly.entity_id
_entity_poly.type
_entity_poly.pdbx_seq_one_letter_code
_entity_poly.pdbx_strand_id
1 'polypeptide(L)' 'VLDDRAVVDGILQSTALRRLGKPEEIARVALFLASDDASFVTGSIIVADGGLVK' A
#
# COMPACT_ATOMS: atom_id res chain seq x y z
N VAL A 1 13.30 13.76 5.72
CA VAL A 1 13.67 12.33 5.58
C VAL A 1 13.34 11.77 4.19
N LEU A 2 12.27 12.22 3.52
CA LEU A 2 11.91 11.81 2.15
C LEU A 2 12.43 12.73 1.02
N ASP A 3 13.26 13.73 1.35
CA ASP A 3 13.71 14.76 0.39
C ASP A 3 14.97 14.36 -0.39
N ASP A 4 15.50 13.18 -0.08
CA ASP A 4 16.66 12.63 -0.76
C ASP A 4 16.20 11.81 -1.97
N ARG A 5 16.35 12.39 -3.16
CA ARG A 5 15.86 11.80 -4.42
C ARG A 5 16.38 10.38 -4.63
N ALA A 6 17.61 10.09 -4.22
CA ALA A 6 18.20 8.76 -4.32
C ALA A 6 17.41 7.71 -3.53
N VAL A 7 16.87 8.09 -2.37
CA VAL A 7 16.04 7.20 -1.54
C VAL A 7 14.69 6.95 -2.19
N VAL A 8 14.05 8.01 -2.70
CA VAL A 8 12.76 7.90 -3.40
C VAL A 8 12.90 7.02 -4.64
N ASP A 9 13.94 7.23 -5.45
CA ASP A 9 14.20 6.44 -6.65
C ASP A 9 14.46 4.96 -6.32
N GLY A 10 15.19 4.67 -5.24
CA GLY A 10 15.42 3.30 -4.77
C GLY A 10 14.13 2.59 -4.36
N ILE A 11 13.22 3.30 -3.68
CA ILE A 11 11.90 2.77 -3.30
C ILE A 11 11.08 2.51 -4.57
N LEU A 12 11.00 3.47 -5.49
CA LEU A 12 10.29 3.33 -6.75
C LEU A 12 10.80 2.15 -7.59
N GLN A 13 12.10 1.88 -7.55
CA GLN A 13 12.67 0.71 -8.24
C GLN A 13 12.40 -0.63 -7.55
N SER A 14 12.08 -0.61 -6.27
CA SER A 14 11.82 -1.84 -5.51
C SER A 14 10.33 -2.21 -5.51
N THR A 15 9.44 -1.22 -5.67
CA THR A 15 8.00 -1.44 -5.80
C THR A 15 7.64 -1.97 -7.20
N ALA A 16 6.84 -3.05 -7.28
CA ALA A 16 6.40 -3.62 -8.57
C ALA A 16 5.65 -2.60 -9.44
N LEU A 17 4.84 -1.72 -8.83
CA LEU A 17 4.08 -0.68 -9.53
C LEU A 17 4.90 0.54 -9.97
N ARG A 18 6.18 0.66 -9.58
CA ARG A 18 7.10 1.75 -9.98
C ARG A 18 6.60 3.17 -9.68
N ARG A 19 5.73 3.31 -8.69
CA ARG A 19 5.17 4.58 -8.24
C ARG A 19 4.85 4.55 -6.76
N LEU A 20 4.79 5.71 -6.13
CA LEU A 20 4.22 5.83 -4.80
C LEU A 20 2.70 5.57 -4.85
N GLY A 21 2.20 4.95 -3.78
CA GLY A 21 0.78 4.85 -3.53
C GLY A 21 0.17 6.23 -3.27
N LYS A 22 -1.07 6.41 -3.67
CA LYS A 22 -1.87 7.59 -3.32
C LYS A 22 -2.64 7.32 -2.02
N PRO A 23 -2.93 8.36 -1.20
CA PRO A 23 -3.71 8.19 0.03
C PRO A 23 -5.05 7.47 -0.19
N GLU A 24 -5.70 7.72 -1.33
CA GLU A 24 -6.99 7.12 -1.65
C GLU A 24 -6.91 5.60 -1.89
N GLU A 25 -5.73 5.08 -2.24
CA GLU A 25 -5.52 3.63 -2.38
C GLU A 25 -5.57 2.93 -1.03
N ILE A 26 -4.98 3.53 0.01
CA ILE A 26 -5.06 3.04 1.39
C ILE A 26 -6.47 3.20 1.95
N ALA A 27 -7.10 4.35 1.69
CA ALA A 27 -8.48 4.60 2.11
C ALA A 27 -9.47 3.58 1.54
N ARG A 28 -9.28 3.13 0.29
CA ARG A 28 -10.12 2.08 -0.31
C ARG A 28 -9.94 0.71 0.36
N VAL A 29 -8.71 0.35 0.75
CA VAL A 29 -8.46 -0.91 1.50
C VAL A 29 -9.11 -0.83 2.88
N ALA A 30 -8.98 0.30 3.58
CA ALA A 30 -9.65 0.52 4.85
C ALA A 30 -11.18 0.48 4.72
N LEU A 31 -11.74 1.10 3.66
CA LEU A 31 -13.16 1.09 3.38
C LEU A 31 -13.67 -0.34 3.13
N PHE A 32 -12.95 -1.14 2.34
CA PHE A 32 -13.27 -2.56 2.15
C PHE A 32 -13.34 -3.29 3.50
N LEU A 33 -12.29 -3.18 4.33
CA LEU A 33 -12.23 -3.83 5.63
C LEU A 33 -13.33 -3.38 6.60
N ALA A 34 -13.84 -2.16 6.46
CA ALA A 34 -14.93 -1.62 7.27
C ALA A 34 -16.33 -1.90 6.70
N SER A 35 -16.42 -2.48 5.50
CA SER A 35 -17.68 -2.75 4.80
C SER A 35 -18.19 -4.17 5.04
N ASP A 36 -19.46 -4.41 4.69
CA ASP A 36 -20.09 -5.72 4.77
C ASP A 36 -19.42 -6.77 3.85
N ASP A 37 -18.72 -6.33 2.80
CA ASP A 37 -17.96 -7.20 1.89
C ASP A 37 -16.81 -7.93 2.61
N ALA A 38 -16.35 -7.40 3.74
CA ALA A 38 -15.32 -8.00 4.58
C ALA A 38 -15.88 -8.71 5.83
N SER A 39 -17.19 -9.02 5.87
CA SER A 39 -17.90 -9.55 7.06
C SER A 39 -17.32 -10.84 7.67
N PHE A 40 -16.50 -11.59 6.93
CA PHE A 40 -15.81 -12.79 7.41
C PHE A 40 -14.28 -12.66 7.46
N VAL A 41 -13.74 -11.46 7.20
CA VAL A 41 -12.30 -11.19 7.25
C VAL A 41 -11.94 -10.66 8.64
N THR A 42 -11.24 -11.50 9.41
CA THR A 42 -10.70 -11.11 10.72
C THR A 42 -9.35 -11.79 10.96
N GLY A 43 -8.52 -11.23 11.85
CA GLY A 43 -7.19 -11.75 12.19
C GLY A 43 -6.18 -11.75 11.03
N SER A 44 -6.47 -11.05 9.94
CA SER A 44 -5.66 -11.05 8.72
C SER A 44 -5.02 -9.67 8.48
N ILE A 45 -3.83 -9.68 7.88
CA ILE A 45 -3.11 -8.45 7.50
C ILE A 45 -3.19 -8.28 5.99
N ILE A 46 -3.68 -7.13 5.52
CA ILE A 46 -3.67 -6.77 4.09
C ILE A 46 -2.51 -5.79 3.86
N VAL A 47 -1.56 -6.19 3.03
CA VAL A 47 -0.42 -5.35 2.64
C VAL A 47 -0.77 -4.56 1.37
N ALA A 48 -0.86 -3.24 1.49
CA ALA A 48 -1.18 -2.32 0.39
C ALA A 48 0.03 -1.44 0.07
N ASP A 49 1.06 -2.02 -0.54
CA ASP A 49 2.39 -1.39 -0.72
C ASP A 49 2.84 -1.28 -2.19
N GLY A 50 1.99 -1.67 -3.14
CA GLY A 50 2.34 -1.70 -4.55
C GLY A 50 3.33 -2.79 -4.95
N GLY A 51 3.48 -3.83 -4.12
CA GLY A 51 4.43 -4.93 -4.32
C GLY A 51 5.85 -4.55 -3.97
N LEU A 52 6.05 -3.87 -2.84
CA LEU A 52 7.36 -3.48 -2.32
C LEU A 52 7.99 -4.62 -1.51
N VAL A 53 7.17 -5.33 -0.72
CA VAL A 53 7.59 -6.45 0.12
C VAL A 53 7.07 -7.75 -0.50
N LYS A 54 7.88 -8.82 -0.44
CA LYS A 54 7.50 -10.17 -0.89
C LYS A 54 6.60 -10.88 0.10
#